data_AF-A0A164GDD9-F1
#
_entry.id   AF-A0A164GDD9-F1
#
_cell.length_a   1.000
_cell.length_b   1.000
_cell.length_c   1.000
_cell.angle_alpha   90.00
_cell.angle_beta   90.00
_cell.angle_gamma   90.00
#
_symmetry.space_group_name_H-M   'P 1'
#
loop_
_entity.id
_entity.type
_entity.pdbx_description
1 polymer ?
#
loop_
_entity_poly.entity_id
_entity_poly.type
_entity_poly.pdbx_seq_one_letter_code
_entity_poly.pdbx_strand_id
1 'polypeptide(L)'
;IPKNVRERTPPTLQLIFSTFPTLRNACDPAKAETEWRALSLLSTEELGLQTEDELRLLSAETFWVLVLKLKSSAGLLFPNVAVVITFIFSLSYSNAIAERVFSFLKINRNDRRNCLSNDVLLGLMRTKFLMKNTHSTAATIKFLDKLIDRVQKVRANAVIVGDEF
;
A
#
# COMPACT_ATOMS: atom_id res chain seq x y z
N ILE A 1 -12.46 -23.57 -0.71
CA ILE A 1 -12.59 -22.09 -0.59
C ILE A 1 -12.72 -21.69 0.88
N PRO A 2 -12.12 -20.57 1.35
CA PRO A 2 -12.25 -20.11 2.74
C PRO A 2 -13.72 -19.97 3.15
N LYS A 3 -14.05 -20.32 4.40
CA LYS A 3 -15.44 -20.34 4.89
C LYS A 3 -16.19 -19.04 4.61
N ASN A 4 -15.58 -17.89 4.87
CA ASN A 4 -16.23 -16.58 4.67
C ASN A 4 -16.63 -16.33 3.20
N VAL A 5 -15.83 -16.83 2.24
CA VAL A 5 -16.13 -16.70 0.81
C VAL A 5 -17.19 -17.73 0.39
N ARG A 6 -17.16 -18.94 0.94
CA ARG A 6 -18.15 -20.01 0.67
C ARG A 6 -19.52 -19.68 1.28
N GLU A 7 -19.54 -19.13 2.49
CA GLU A 7 -20.73 -18.73 3.25
C GLU A 7 -21.29 -17.36 2.81
N ARG A 8 -20.60 -16.67 1.90
CA ARG A 8 -20.95 -15.31 1.43
C ARG A 8 -21.12 -14.36 2.61
N THR A 9 -20.10 -14.25 3.44
CA THR A 9 -20.05 -13.30 4.54
C THR A 9 -18.97 -12.25 4.22
N PRO A 10 -19.35 -11.04 3.76
CA PRO A 10 -20.70 -10.48 3.64
C PRO A 10 -21.48 -10.97 2.39
N PRO A 11 -22.83 -10.98 2.46
CA PRO A 11 -23.68 -11.51 1.38
C PRO A 11 -23.74 -10.61 0.16
N THR A 12 -23.41 -9.32 0.34
CA THR A 12 -23.40 -8.31 -0.70
C THR A 12 -22.18 -7.41 -0.52
N LEU A 13 -21.69 -6.85 -1.62
CA LEU A 13 -20.66 -5.82 -1.60
C LEU A 13 -21.25 -4.40 -1.44
N GLN A 14 -22.58 -4.26 -1.30
CA GLN A 14 -23.25 -2.95 -1.27
C GLN A 14 -22.73 -2.05 -0.15
N LEU A 15 -22.44 -2.61 1.02
CA LEU A 15 -21.90 -1.86 2.16
C LEU A 15 -20.55 -1.20 1.82
N ILE A 16 -19.71 -1.88 1.04
CA ILE A 16 -18.42 -1.33 0.61
C ILE A 16 -18.66 -0.19 -0.37
N PHE A 17 -19.56 -0.37 -1.35
CA PHE A 17 -19.91 0.66 -2.33
C PHE A 17 -20.71 1.84 -1.78
N SER A 18 -21.36 1.71 -0.63
CA SER A 18 -21.98 2.82 0.10
C SER A 18 -20.96 3.57 0.95
N THR A 19 -20.00 2.86 1.55
CA THR A 19 -18.95 3.46 2.38
C THR A 19 -17.90 4.18 1.55
N PHE A 20 -17.60 3.67 0.34
CA PHE A 20 -16.60 4.24 -0.56
C PHE A 20 -17.20 4.55 -1.94
N PRO A 21 -17.90 5.70 -2.11
CA PRO A 21 -18.52 6.06 -3.39
C PRO A 21 -17.52 6.17 -4.55
N THR A 22 -16.27 6.53 -4.25
CA THR A 22 -15.18 6.64 -5.24
C THR A 22 -14.86 5.31 -5.91
N LEU A 23 -15.15 4.17 -5.28
CA LEU A 23 -14.94 2.85 -5.85
C LEU A 23 -15.80 2.60 -7.10
N ARG A 24 -16.97 3.27 -7.18
CA ARG A 24 -17.88 3.18 -8.33
C ARG A 24 -17.29 3.76 -9.62
N ASN A 25 -16.25 4.59 -9.51
CA ASN A 25 -15.55 5.14 -10.67
C ASN A 25 -14.55 4.13 -11.26
N ALA A 26 -14.12 3.15 -10.46
CA ALA A 26 -13.08 2.19 -10.82
C ALA A 26 -13.63 0.79 -11.17
N CYS A 27 -14.83 0.43 -10.70
CA CYS A 27 -15.48 -0.82 -11.06
C CYS A 27 -17.02 -0.71 -11.07
N ASP A 28 -17.66 -1.62 -11.80
CA ASP A 28 -19.12 -1.72 -11.88
C ASP A 28 -19.67 -2.53 -10.69
N PRO A 29 -20.46 -1.92 -9.79
CA PRO A 29 -20.97 -2.61 -8.60
C PRO A 29 -21.84 -3.83 -8.90
N ALA A 30 -22.61 -3.80 -10.00
CA ALA A 30 -23.48 -4.91 -10.37
C ALA A 30 -22.67 -6.11 -10.85
N LYS A 31 -21.62 -5.86 -11.65
CA LYS A 31 -20.70 -6.90 -12.11
C LYS A 31 -19.86 -7.46 -10.97
N ALA A 32 -19.37 -6.59 -10.07
CA ALA A 32 -18.66 -7.01 -8.86
C ALA A 32 -19.50 -7.96 -7.99
N GLU A 33 -20.79 -7.68 -7.85
CA GLU A 33 -21.73 -8.53 -7.10
C GLU A 33 -21.94 -9.90 -7.77
N THR A 34 -22.06 -9.94 -9.10
CA THR A 34 -22.15 -11.22 -9.83
C THR A 34 -20.88 -12.04 -9.72
N GLU A 35 -19.72 -11.40 -9.82
CA GLU A 35 -18.41 -12.02 -9.66
C GLU A 35 -18.21 -12.55 -8.23
N TRP A 36 -18.63 -11.79 -7.21
CA TRP A 36 -18.59 -12.20 -5.80
C TRP A 36 -19.42 -13.47 -5.54
N ARG A 37 -20.60 -13.56 -6.17
CA ARG A 37 -21.44 -14.76 -6.07
C ARG A 37 -20.83 -15.95 -6.80
N ALA A 38 -20.24 -15.73 -7.97
CA ALA A 38 -19.55 -16.77 -8.72
C ALA A 38 -18.31 -17.30 -7.95
N LEU A 39 -17.60 -16.44 -7.23
CA LEU A 39 -16.46 -16.82 -6.39
C LEU A 39 -16.82 -17.86 -5.32
N SER A 40 -18.05 -17.81 -4.78
CA SER A 40 -18.53 -18.79 -3.77
C SER A 40 -18.68 -20.21 -4.31
N LEU A 41 -18.78 -20.36 -5.64
CA LEU A 41 -18.95 -21.64 -6.34
C LEU A 41 -17.61 -22.26 -6.78
N LEU A 42 -16.51 -21.53 -6.60
CA LEU A 42 -15.20 -21.93 -7.09
C LEU A 42 -14.70 -23.18 -6.34
N SER A 43 -14.09 -24.12 -7.06
CA SER A 43 -13.52 -25.33 -6.48
C SER A 43 -12.07 -25.12 -6.03
N THR A 44 -11.54 -26.02 -5.18
CA THR A 44 -10.11 -26.01 -4.83
C THR A 44 -9.21 -26.36 -6.00
N GLU A 45 -9.71 -27.17 -6.94
CA GLU A 45 -9.00 -27.57 -8.15
C GLU A 45 -8.79 -26.39 -9.11
N GLU A 46 -9.79 -25.51 -9.22
CA GLU A 46 -9.70 -24.28 -10.02
C GLU A 46 -8.62 -23.30 -9.50
N LEU A 47 -8.23 -23.41 -8.23
CA LEU A 47 -7.13 -22.65 -7.62
C LEU A 47 -5.76 -23.33 -7.79
N GLY A 48 -5.70 -24.51 -8.42
CA GLY A 48 -4.50 -25.30 -8.56
C GLY A 48 -4.03 -25.95 -7.25
N LEU A 49 -4.91 -26.07 -6.26
CA LEU A 49 -4.61 -26.71 -4.97
C LEU A 49 -5.03 -28.18 -5.02
N GLN A 50 -4.17 -29.06 -4.51
CA GLN A 50 -4.40 -30.50 -4.56
C GLN A 50 -5.24 -30.99 -3.38
N THR A 51 -5.18 -30.27 -2.24
CA THR A 51 -5.90 -30.65 -1.02
C THR A 51 -6.58 -29.45 -0.34
N GLU A 52 -7.65 -29.71 0.41
CA GLU A 52 -8.29 -28.68 1.24
C GLU A 52 -7.38 -28.20 2.38
N ASP A 53 -6.37 -28.99 2.79
CA ASP A 53 -5.46 -28.62 3.87
C ASP A 53 -4.43 -27.57 3.44
N GLU A 54 -3.96 -27.61 2.19
CA GLU A 54 -3.16 -26.53 1.59
C GLU A 54 -3.93 -25.20 1.62
N LEU A 55 -5.24 -25.24 1.40
CA LEU A 55 -6.09 -24.07 1.48
C LEU A 55 -6.22 -23.53 2.91
N ARG A 56 -6.22 -24.38 3.93
CA ARG A 56 -6.29 -23.95 5.34
C ARG A 56 -5.00 -23.27 5.80
N LEU A 57 -3.87 -23.63 5.21
CA LEU A 57 -2.55 -23.08 5.54
C LEU A 57 -2.24 -21.78 4.79
N LEU A 58 -3.03 -21.44 3.76
CA LEU A 58 -2.84 -20.23 2.98
C LEU A 58 -3.18 -18.97 3.79
N SER A 59 -2.32 -17.96 3.72
CA SER A 59 -2.63 -16.63 4.21
C SER A 59 -3.73 -15.99 3.36
N ALA A 60 -4.46 -15.02 3.93
CA ALA A 60 -5.49 -14.29 3.20
C ALA A 60 -4.93 -13.60 1.95
N GLU A 61 -3.73 -13.03 2.04
CA GLU A 61 -3.05 -12.39 0.92
C GLU A 61 -2.77 -13.39 -0.21
N THR A 62 -2.15 -14.53 0.11
CA THR A 62 -1.81 -15.55 -0.89
C THR A 62 -3.07 -16.14 -1.54
N PHE A 63 -4.14 -16.35 -0.76
CA PHE A 63 -5.43 -16.78 -1.29
C PHE A 63 -5.98 -15.80 -2.34
N TRP A 64 -6.04 -14.50 -2.00
CA TRP A 64 -6.54 -13.50 -2.94
C TRP A 64 -5.63 -13.37 -4.17
N VAL A 65 -4.30 -13.46 -4.01
CA VAL A 65 -3.38 -13.48 -5.16
C VAL A 65 -3.69 -14.63 -6.13
N LEU A 66 -4.04 -15.82 -5.63
CA LEU A 66 -4.42 -16.95 -6.48
C LEU A 66 -5.73 -16.69 -7.21
N VAL A 67 -6.77 -16.24 -6.49
CA VAL A 67 -8.08 -15.89 -7.07
C VAL A 67 -7.95 -14.81 -8.15
N LEU A 68 -7.17 -13.77 -7.89
CA LEU A 68 -6.98 -12.65 -8.82
C LEU A 68 -6.11 -13.01 -10.02
N LYS A 69 -5.39 -14.14 -10.00
CA LYS A 69 -4.61 -14.64 -11.13
C LYS A 69 -5.38 -15.59 -12.03
N LEU A 70 -6.60 -15.99 -11.65
CA LEU A 70 -7.44 -16.86 -12.47
C LEU A 70 -7.82 -16.17 -13.79
N LYS A 71 -7.59 -16.89 -14.89
CA LYS A 71 -7.88 -16.41 -16.25
C LYS A 71 -8.87 -17.36 -16.94
N SER A 72 -9.88 -16.78 -17.56
CA SER A 72 -10.71 -17.42 -18.58
C SER A 72 -10.17 -17.16 -19.98
N SER A 73 -10.77 -17.79 -20.98
CA SER A 73 -10.51 -17.52 -22.40
C SER A 73 -10.76 -16.06 -22.81
N ALA A 74 -11.57 -15.33 -22.04
CA ALA A 74 -11.90 -13.92 -22.28
C ALA A 74 -11.06 -12.91 -21.44
N GLY A 75 -10.15 -13.37 -20.58
CA GLY A 75 -9.37 -12.49 -19.69
C GLY A 75 -9.42 -12.90 -18.22
N LEU A 76 -9.24 -11.96 -17.29
CA LEU A 76 -9.34 -12.23 -15.85
C LEU A 76 -10.74 -12.71 -15.47
N LEU A 77 -10.85 -13.73 -14.60
CA LEU A 77 -12.14 -14.29 -14.19
C LEU A 77 -12.97 -13.30 -13.36
N PHE A 78 -12.29 -12.47 -12.55
CA PHE A 78 -12.90 -11.57 -11.57
C PHE A 78 -12.29 -10.16 -11.58
N PRO A 79 -12.42 -9.41 -12.69
CA PRO A 79 -11.78 -8.10 -12.83
C PRO A 79 -12.35 -7.05 -11.86
N ASN A 80 -13.64 -7.05 -11.57
CA ASN A 80 -14.25 -6.05 -10.70
C ASN A 80 -13.99 -6.37 -9.22
N VAL A 81 -14.09 -7.64 -8.83
CA VAL A 81 -13.73 -8.07 -7.47
C VAL A 81 -12.24 -7.84 -7.20
N ALA A 82 -11.36 -7.97 -8.20
CA ALA A 82 -9.96 -7.59 -8.08
C ALA A 82 -9.77 -6.15 -7.60
N VAL A 83 -10.45 -5.20 -8.26
CA VAL A 83 -10.38 -3.79 -7.89
C VAL A 83 -10.88 -3.57 -6.46
N VAL A 84 -12.00 -4.19 -6.09
CA VAL A 84 -12.57 -4.08 -4.73
C VAL A 84 -11.60 -4.61 -3.68
N ILE A 85 -11.05 -5.80 -3.89
CA ILE A 85 -10.15 -6.46 -2.95
C ILE A 85 -8.82 -5.71 -2.85
N THR A 86 -8.21 -5.31 -3.97
CA THR A 86 -7.00 -4.48 -3.96
C THR A 86 -7.23 -3.15 -3.25
N PHE A 87 -8.39 -2.52 -3.46
CA PHE A 87 -8.76 -1.31 -2.73
C PHE A 87 -8.83 -1.56 -1.22
N ILE A 88 -9.50 -2.63 -0.79
CA ILE A 88 -9.59 -3.00 0.64
C ILE A 88 -8.21 -3.28 1.23
N PHE A 89 -7.34 -4.01 0.53
CA PHE A 89 -5.96 -4.26 0.98
C PHE A 89 -5.08 -3.00 1.00
N SER A 90 -5.43 -1.98 0.21
CA SER A 90 -4.75 -0.68 0.24
C SER A 90 -5.20 0.20 1.42
N LEU A 91 -6.37 -0.08 2.00
CA LEU A 91 -6.83 0.63 3.19
C LEU A 91 -5.92 0.25 4.36
N SER A 92 -5.30 1.27 4.95
CA SER A 92 -4.46 1.08 6.13
C SER A 92 -5.34 0.58 7.28
N TYR A 93 -5.16 -0.69 7.67
CA TYR A 93 -6.02 -1.37 8.66
C TYR A 93 -6.07 -0.70 10.06
N SER A 94 -5.24 0.30 10.36
CA SER A 94 -5.22 0.85 11.72
C SER A 94 -4.83 2.33 11.80
N ASN A 95 -5.72 3.12 12.42
CA ASN A 95 -5.38 4.43 12.97
C ASN A 95 -4.11 4.36 13.83
N ALA A 96 -3.84 3.25 14.54
CA ALA A 96 -2.65 3.11 15.38
C ALA A 96 -1.33 3.04 14.59
N ILE A 97 -1.33 2.51 13.36
CA ILE A 97 -0.12 2.51 12.51
C ILE A 97 0.14 3.92 11.97
N ALA A 98 -0.92 4.59 11.51
CA ALA A 98 -0.85 6.00 11.13
C ALA A 98 -0.43 6.87 12.31
N GLU A 99 -1.03 6.69 13.49
CA GLU A 99 -0.68 7.38 14.74
C GLU A 99 0.73 7.07 15.19
N ARG A 100 1.28 5.86 14.99
CA ARG A 100 2.70 5.57 15.27
C ARG A 100 3.61 6.36 14.35
N VAL A 101 3.27 6.48 13.06
CA VAL A 101 4.00 7.32 12.10
C VAL A 101 3.86 8.81 12.47
N PHE A 102 2.66 9.27 12.82
CA PHE A 102 2.41 10.64 13.27
C PHE A 102 3.07 10.96 14.61
N SER A 103 3.17 10.00 15.52
CA SER A 103 3.86 10.15 16.81
C SER A 103 5.37 10.25 16.59
N PHE A 104 5.93 9.43 15.70
CA PHE A 104 7.31 9.58 15.26
C PHE A 104 7.54 10.96 14.61
N LEU A 105 6.64 11.41 13.72
CA LEU A 105 6.69 12.75 13.13
C LEU A 105 6.61 13.84 14.20
N LYS A 106 5.75 13.69 15.20
CA LYS A 106 5.57 14.65 16.30
C LYS A 106 6.82 14.76 17.17
N ILE A 107 7.48 13.64 17.48
CA ILE A 107 8.75 13.62 18.21
C ILE A 107 9.85 14.33 17.39
N ASN A 108 9.96 14.03 16.09
CA ASN A 108 10.94 14.70 15.21
C ASN A 108 10.66 16.19 15.03
N ARG A 109 9.39 16.61 15.08
CA ARG A 109 8.99 18.01 14.95
C ARG A 109 9.18 18.80 16.24
N ASN A 110 8.90 18.20 17.40
CA ASN A 110 8.78 18.95 18.65
C ASN A 110 9.86 18.65 19.70
N ASP A 111 10.59 17.52 19.63
CA ASP A 111 11.36 17.03 20.80
C ASP A 111 12.89 17.08 20.68
N ARG A 112 13.44 18.03 19.92
CA ARG A 112 14.82 18.55 20.11
C ARG A 112 15.14 19.64 19.08
N ARG A 113 14.84 20.91 19.40
CA ARG A 113 15.43 22.16 18.86
C ARG A 113 15.59 22.34 17.32
N ASN A 114 15.09 21.43 16.49
CA ASN A 114 15.09 21.52 15.04
C ASN A 114 13.63 21.48 14.58
N CYS A 115 12.97 22.64 14.52
CA CYS A 115 11.72 22.79 13.78
C CYS A 115 12.02 22.54 12.29
N LEU A 116 12.09 21.28 11.88
CA LEU A 116 12.23 20.90 10.49
C LEU A 116 10.99 21.38 9.73
N SER A 117 11.20 22.12 8.65
CA SER A 117 10.10 22.52 7.77
C SER A 117 9.41 21.27 7.19
N ASN A 118 8.13 21.39 6.85
CA ASN A 118 7.36 20.28 6.30
C ASN A 118 8.03 19.67 5.06
N ASP A 119 8.72 20.49 4.26
CA ASP A 119 9.44 20.05 3.06
C ASP A 119 10.64 19.16 3.39
N VAL A 120 11.42 19.53 4.42
CA VAL A 120 12.57 18.74 4.87
C VAL A 120 12.10 17.43 5.52
N LEU A 121 11.00 17.47 6.28
CA LEU A 121 10.38 16.30 6.89
C LEU A 121 9.86 15.31 5.84
N LEU A 122 9.19 15.82 4.81
CA LEU A 122 8.71 15.02 3.68
C LEU A 122 9.87 14.41 2.90
N GLY A 123 10.94 15.18 2.67
CA GLY A 123 12.17 14.69 2.06
C GLY A 123 12.82 13.55 2.84
N LEU A 124 12.98 13.73 4.15
CA LEU A 124 13.50 12.69 5.07
C LEU A 124 12.64 11.42 5.05
N MET A 125 11.31 11.56 5.09
CA MET A 125 10.40 10.43 5.03
C MET A 125 10.47 9.67 3.71
N ARG A 126 10.52 10.38 2.57
CA ARG A 126 10.68 9.78 1.24
C ARG A 126 12.02 9.05 1.11
N THR A 127 13.10 9.65 1.57
CA THR A 127 14.43 9.02 1.56
C THR A 127 14.47 7.78 2.45
N LYS A 128 13.89 7.85 3.66
CA LYS A 128 13.79 6.68 4.57
C LYS A 128 12.94 5.56 3.97
N PHE A 129 11.84 5.90 3.29
CA PHE A 129 11.01 4.93 2.58
C PHE A 129 11.78 4.26 1.44
N LEU A 130 12.49 5.06 0.62
CA LEU A 130 13.35 4.55 -0.46
C LEU A 130 14.39 3.58 0.09
N MET A 131 15.11 3.98 1.15
CA MET A 131 16.12 3.15 1.84
C MET A 131 15.57 1.82 2.31
N LYS A 132 14.38 1.84 2.92
CA LYS A 132 13.72 0.63 3.41
C LYS A 132 13.32 -0.30 2.26
N ASN A 133 12.84 0.26 1.15
CA ASN A 133 12.39 -0.51 -0.01
C ASN A 133 13.57 -1.08 -0.83
N THR A 134 14.73 -0.42 -0.82
CA THR A 134 15.94 -0.89 -1.51
C THR A 134 16.88 -1.69 -0.61
N HIS A 135 16.48 -2.01 0.63
CA HIS A 135 17.32 -2.64 1.66
C HIS A 135 18.70 -1.96 1.83
N SER A 136 18.79 -0.67 1.52
CA SER A 136 20.05 0.08 1.52
C SER A 136 20.16 0.90 2.80
N THR A 137 21.32 0.85 3.44
CA THR A 137 21.67 1.69 4.58
C THR A 137 22.26 3.03 4.11
N ALA A 138 22.33 4.03 4.99
CA ALA A 138 22.85 5.36 4.65
C ALA A 138 24.28 5.32 4.06
N ALA A 139 25.03 4.27 4.38
CA ALA A 139 26.39 4.03 3.90
C ALA A 139 26.46 3.39 2.50
N THR A 140 25.37 2.78 2.01
CA THR A 140 25.37 1.98 0.77
C THR A 140 24.56 2.63 -0.36
N ILE A 141 23.86 3.74 -0.09
CA ILE A 141 23.19 4.52 -1.13
C ILE A 141 24.23 5.16 -2.05
N LYS A 142 24.14 4.83 -3.34
CA LYS A 142 24.84 5.53 -4.41
C LYS A 142 24.01 6.77 -4.79
N PHE A 143 24.49 7.94 -4.39
CA PHE A 143 23.94 9.20 -4.87
C PHE A 143 24.40 9.45 -6.31
N LEU A 144 23.57 10.10 -7.11
CA LEU A 144 23.95 10.48 -8.46
C LEU A 144 25.05 11.55 -8.40
N ASP A 145 26.13 11.40 -9.16
CA ASP A 145 27.29 12.31 -9.12
C ASP A 145 26.91 13.77 -9.36
N LYS A 146 25.87 14.01 -10.18
CA LYS A 146 25.29 15.35 -10.41
C LYS A 146 24.74 16.01 -9.14
N LEU A 147 24.24 15.21 -8.20
CA LEU A 147 23.71 15.69 -6.92
C LEU A 147 24.86 16.02 -5.95
N ILE A 148 25.91 15.19 -5.96
CA ILE A 148 27.13 15.40 -5.17
C ILE A 148 27.82 16.69 -5.61
N ASP A 149 27.99 16.89 -6.92
CA ASP A 149 28.55 18.12 -7.50
C ASP A 149 27.73 19.37 -7.14
N ARG A 150 26.39 19.25 -7.10
CA ARG A 150 25.51 20.33 -6.63
C ARG A 150 25.70 20.64 -5.15
N VAL A 151 25.77 19.64 -4.28
CA VAL A 151 25.94 19.85 -2.83
C VAL A 151 27.33 20.40 -2.52
N GLN A 152 28.38 19.95 -3.22
CA GLN A 152 29.74 20.48 -3.08
C GLN A 152 29.82 21.96 -3.47
N LYS A 153 28.97 22.43 -4.38
CA LYS A 153 28.87 23.85 -4.77
C LYS A 153 28.12 24.72 -3.75
N VAL A 154 27.38 24.13 -2.81
CA VAL A 154 26.73 24.88 -1.73
C VAL A 154 27.77 25.17 -0.65
N ARG A 155 28.31 26.40 -0.62
CA ARG A 155 29.17 26.86 0.47
C ARG A 155 28.33 26.99 1.75
N ALA A 156 28.55 26.09 2.71
CA ALA A 156 27.80 26.05 3.97
C ALA A 156 28.06 27.25 4.91
N ASN A 157 29.13 28.01 4.71
CA ASN A 157 29.46 29.18 5.53
C ASN A 157 29.90 30.34 4.63
N ALA A 158 28.97 31.17 4.19
CA ALA A 158 29.33 32.56 3.90
C ALA A 158 29.42 33.26 5.26
N VAL A 159 30.61 33.72 5.64
CA VAL A 159 30.77 34.62 6.79
C VAL A 159 29.91 35.85 6.48
N ILE A 160 28.98 36.19 7.36
CA ILE A 160 28.27 37.47 7.30
C ILE A 160 29.35 38.52 7.57
N VAL A 161 29.86 39.14 6.51
CA VAL A 161 30.69 40.34 6.62
C VAL A 161 29.75 41.41 7.16
N GLY A 162 29.98 41.84 8.40
CA GLY A 162 29.24 42.94 9.00
C GLY A 162 29.64 44.23 8.30
N ASP A 163 28.79 44.72 7.42
CA ASP A 163 28.87 46.10 6.95
C ASP A 163 28.41 47.02 8.10
N GLU A 164 29.42 47.65 8.71
CA GLU A 164 29.50 49.05 9.14
C GLU A 164 28.26 49.70 9.79
N PHE A 165 28.40 50.01 11.09
CA PHE A 165 27.69 51.11 11.76
C PHE A 165 28.28 52.45 11.33
#